data_AF-A0AAV4GY63-F1
#
_entry.id   AF-A0AAV4GY63-F1
#
_cell.length_a   1.000
_cell.length_b   1.000
_cell.length_c   1.000
_cell.angle_alpha   90.00
_cell.angle_beta   90.00
_cell.angle_gamma   90.00
#
_symmetry.space_group_name_H-M   'P 1'
#
loop_
_entity.id
_entity.type
_entity.pdbx_description
1 polymer ?
#
loop_
_entity_poly.entity_id
_entity_poly.type
_entity_poly.pdbx_seq_one_letter_code
_entity_poly.pdbx_strand_id
1 'polypeptide(L)'
;MTSGKEDSHAGDWGGLVIAGKAPTNITTEGGTATSEVADISYGGSVADDNSGVIKYLRLEYTGARYTDTKEFNGLSLFGVGSGTKIDYVQSYKGSDDGIEFFGGTVSASHLVSTDSGDDGIDFADGWKGTGEYWYVKNAEWAGIEGSNNGDRGGAEPMTDAKLNYISVVADPLPKDEEGAFYIKEGGGKWTATNIFVSGYTKKVLKVKKDDTYSITHLNAKEITFNPIQLADGSENAKKIDKYDSTTAGIITEGNNTGAGNGKELPEWAKGWTHTH
;
A
#
# COMPACT_ATOMS: atom_id res chain seq x y z
N MET A 1 -0.99 2.65 -19.85
CA MET A 1 -2.41 2.90 -20.13
C MET A 1 -2.72 4.26 -19.56
N THR A 2 -3.38 5.10 -20.36
CA THR A 2 -3.81 6.44 -19.94
C THR A 2 -5.07 6.83 -20.71
N SER A 3 -5.65 7.99 -20.38
CA SER A 3 -6.82 8.52 -21.05
C SER A 3 -6.52 8.83 -22.52
N GLY A 4 -7.55 8.87 -23.37
CA GLY A 4 -7.41 9.27 -24.77
C GLY A 4 -7.40 10.79 -24.99
N LYS A 5 -7.23 11.60 -23.93
CA LYS A 5 -7.28 13.06 -23.99
C LYS A 5 -5.93 13.62 -24.47
N GLU A 6 -5.96 14.81 -25.07
CA GLU A 6 -4.74 15.50 -25.55
C GLU A 6 -3.84 15.93 -24.37
N ASP A 7 -4.45 16.43 -23.30
CA ASP A 7 -3.78 16.75 -22.04
C ASP A 7 -4.29 15.79 -20.96
N SER A 8 -3.39 14.98 -20.40
CA SER A 8 -3.73 14.01 -19.35
C SER A 8 -3.67 14.65 -17.96
N HIS A 9 -4.73 14.45 -17.18
CA HIS A 9 -4.85 14.92 -15.80
C HIS A 9 -5.29 13.78 -14.88
N ALA A 10 -4.81 13.83 -13.63
CA ALA A 10 -5.27 12.94 -12.58
C ALA A 10 -6.81 12.91 -12.53
N GLY A 11 -7.39 11.72 -12.43
CA GLY A 11 -8.84 11.51 -12.45
C GLY A 11 -9.46 11.44 -13.85
N ASP A 12 -8.67 11.41 -14.92
CA ASP A 12 -9.21 11.36 -16.29
C ASP A 12 -9.94 10.05 -16.63
N TRP A 13 -9.59 8.96 -15.95
CA TRP A 13 -10.19 7.65 -16.09
C TRP A 13 -10.04 6.86 -14.78
N GLY A 14 -10.80 5.77 -14.63
CA GLY A 14 -10.86 5.04 -13.36
C GLY A 14 -9.52 4.46 -12.93
N GLY A 15 -8.94 3.60 -13.76
CA GLY A 15 -7.80 2.76 -13.41
C GLY A 15 -8.10 1.31 -13.76
N LEU A 16 -7.37 0.37 -13.15
CA LEU A 16 -7.62 -1.05 -13.33
C LEU A 16 -8.19 -1.66 -12.05
N VAL A 17 -9.38 -2.26 -12.16
CA VAL A 17 -10.02 -2.99 -11.07
C VAL A 17 -10.04 -4.48 -11.39
N ILE A 18 -9.60 -5.30 -10.44
CA ILE A 18 -9.66 -6.77 -10.52
C ILE A 18 -10.46 -7.29 -9.34
N ALA A 19 -11.52 -8.05 -9.62
CA ALA A 19 -12.32 -8.74 -8.62
C ALA A 19 -12.05 -10.24 -8.69
N GLY A 20 -11.45 -10.79 -7.63
CA GLY A 20 -11.16 -12.21 -7.47
C GLY A 20 -12.11 -12.89 -6.48
N LYS A 21 -11.81 -14.17 -6.21
CA LYS A 21 -12.62 -15.06 -5.37
C LYS A 21 -11.96 -15.45 -4.04
N ALA A 22 -10.83 -14.83 -3.71
CA ALA A 22 -10.12 -15.07 -2.47
C ALA A 22 -10.79 -14.37 -1.28
N PRO A 23 -10.55 -14.84 -0.04
CA PRO A 23 -11.23 -14.31 1.15
C PRO A 23 -11.00 -12.83 1.42
N THR A 24 -11.99 -12.17 2.01
CA THR A 24 -11.94 -10.81 2.58
C THR A 24 -12.65 -10.83 3.93
N ASN A 25 -12.31 -9.91 4.83
CA ASN A 25 -12.97 -9.76 6.13
C ASN A 25 -14.15 -8.76 6.15
N ILE A 26 -14.54 -8.22 4.98
CA ILE A 26 -15.76 -7.38 4.84
C ILE A 26 -17.04 -8.19 5.08
N THR A 27 -17.01 -9.48 4.74
CA THR A 27 -18.17 -10.39 4.80
C THR A 27 -17.90 -11.55 5.76
N THR A 28 -18.90 -12.41 5.99
CA THR A 28 -18.69 -13.66 6.73
C THR A 28 -17.79 -14.60 5.93
N GLU A 29 -17.05 -15.48 6.60
CA GLU A 29 -16.15 -16.45 5.96
C GLU A 29 -16.81 -17.17 4.76
N GLY A 30 -16.15 -17.10 3.60
CA GLY A 30 -16.63 -17.69 2.34
C GLY A 30 -17.70 -16.89 1.60
N GLY A 31 -18.14 -15.75 2.15
CA GLY A 31 -19.08 -14.84 1.49
C GLY A 31 -18.43 -13.96 0.43
N THR A 32 -19.27 -13.25 -0.32
CA THR A 32 -18.87 -12.20 -1.27
C THR A 32 -19.18 -10.82 -0.71
N ALA A 33 -18.44 -9.81 -1.17
CA ALA A 33 -18.66 -8.39 -0.94
C ALA A 33 -18.89 -7.68 -2.28
N THR A 34 -19.15 -6.37 -2.22
CA THR A 34 -19.26 -5.49 -3.38
C THR A 34 -18.14 -4.46 -3.31
N SER A 35 -17.39 -4.29 -4.40
CA SER A 35 -16.32 -3.30 -4.49
C SER A 35 -16.87 -1.90 -4.25
N GLU A 36 -16.03 -1.02 -3.71
CA GLU A 36 -16.45 0.34 -3.43
C GLU A 36 -16.82 1.12 -4.71
N VAL A 37 -16.17 0.78 -5.82
CA VAL A 37 -16.39 1.35 -7.16
C VAL A 37 -16.99 0.33 -8.12
N ALA A 38 -17.80 0.79 -9.07
CA ALA A 38 -18.37 0.00 -10.17
C ALA A 38 -19.27 -1.21 -9.78
N ASP A 39 -19.65 -1.36 -8.51
CA ASP A 39 -20.57 -2.38 -7.99
C ASP A 39 -20.20 -3.82 -8.39
N ILE A 40 -18.90 -4.13 -8.41
CA ILE A 40 -18.37 -5.45 -8.82
C ILE A 40 -18.38 -6.40 -7.62
N SER A 41 -18.93 -7.60 -7.79
CA SER A 41 -18.88 -8.62 -6.75
C SER A 41 -17.49 -9.27 -6.67
N TYR A 42 -16.94 -9.37 -5.46
CA TYR A 42 -15.65 -9.99 -5.18
C TYR A 42 -15.70 -10.80 -3.88
N GLY A 43 -14.62 -11.53 -3.59
CA GLY A 43 -14.51 -12.30 -2.36
C GLY A 43 -14.98 -13.74 -2.52
N GLY A 44 -14.80 -14.56 -1.48
CA GLY A 44 -15.19 -15.96 -1.47
C GLY A 44 -14.27 -16.79 -0.60
N SER A 45 -14.11 -18.07 -0.94
CA SER A 45 -13.31 -19.04 -0.20
C SER A 45 -12.11 -19.57 -0.98
N VAL A 46 -11.83 -19.07 -2.19
CA VAL A 46 -10.82 -19.62 -3.10
C VAL A 46 -9.52 -18.84 -2.94
N ALA A 47 -8.75 -19.16 -1.90
CA ALA A 47 -7.49 -18.47 -1.59
C ALA A 47 -6.40 -18.61 -2.69
N ASP A 48 -6.52 -19.56 -3.60
CA ASP A 48 -5.65 -19.75 -4.76
C ASP A 48 -6.30 -19.33 -6.08
N ASP A 49 -7.35 -18.49 -6.02
CA ASP A 49 -7.98 -17.93 -7.21
C ASP A 49 -6.95 -17.30 -8.15
N ASN A 50 -7.15 -17.52 -9.44
CA ASN A 50 -6.27 -17.03 -10.49
C ASN A 50 -7.06 -16.09 -11.41
N SER A 51 -6.87 -14.80 -11.17
CA SER A 51 -7.45 -13.70 -11.96
C SER A 51 -6.58 -13.31 -13.16
N GLY A 52 -5.50 -14.06 -13.44
CA GLY A 52 -4.63 -13.91 -14.60
C GLY A 52 -3.21 -13.44 -14.29
N VAL A 53 -2.59 -12.79 -15.27
CA VAL A 53 -1.21 -12.28 -15.20
C VAL A 53 -1.18 -10.83 -15.68
N ILE A 54 -0.68 -9.95 -14.83
CA ILE A 54 -0.33 -8.57 -15.18
C ILE A 54 1.18 -8.43 -15.08
N LYS A 55 1.80 -8.04 -16.20
CA LYS A 55 3.22 -7.76 -16.25
C LYS A 55 3.55 -6.59 -17.16
N TYR A 56 4.42 -5.68 -16.69
CA TYR A 56 4.83 -4.48 -17.41
C TYR A 56 3.64 -3.60 -17.80
N LEU A 57 2.91 -3.15 -16.79
CA LEU A 57 1.76 -2.28 -16.96
C LEU A 57 2.03 -0.93 -16.30
N ARG A 58 1.77 0.16 -17.01
CA ARG A 58 1.65 1.49 -16.43
C ARG A 58 0.20 1.94 -16.42
N LEU A 59 -0.22 2.56 -15.34
CA LEU A 59 -1.53 3.15 -15.13
C LEU A 59 -1.27 4.63 -14.82
N GLU A 60 -1.57 5.50 -15.77
CA GLU A 60 -1.17 6.91 -15.73
C GLU A 60 -2.43 7.78 -15.68
N TYR A 61 -2.45 8.74 -14.74
CA TYR A 61 -3.52 9.73 -14.60
C TYR A 61 -4.89 9.12 -14.28
N THR A 62 -4.89 8.12 -13.40
CA THR A 62 -6.08 7.41 -12.90
C THR A 62 -6.81 8.20 -11.81
N GLY A 63 -7.92 7.65 -11.33
CA GLY A 63 -8.60 8.10 -10.11
C GLY A 63 -9.89 8.88 -10.31
N ALA A 64 -10.63 8.59 -11.39
CA ALA A 64 -11.89 9.25 -11.65
C ALA A 64 -12.85 9.15 -10.46
N ARG A 65 -13.64 10.21 -10.21
CA ARG A 65 -14.73 10.17 -9.23
C ARG A 65 -15.82 9.18 -9.63
N TYR A 66 -16.14 8.25 -8.74
CA TYR A 66 -17.27 7.34 -8.90
C TYR A 66 -18.55 7.92 -8.25
N THR A 67 -18.41 8.45 -7.04
CA THR A 67 -19.46 9.19 -6.32
C THR A 67 -18.87 10.42 -5.61
N ASP A 68 -19.69 11.16 -4.86
CA ASP A 68 -19.22 12.32 -4.07
C ASP A 68 -18.21 11.96 -2.98
N THR A 69 -18.13 10.69 -2.60
CA THR A 69 -17.27 10.20 -1.50
C THR A 69 -16.44 8.98 -1.89
N LYS A 70 -16.41 8.61 -3.17
CA LYS A 70 -15.68 7.44 -3.67
C LYS A 70 -15.01 7.75 -4.99
N GLU A 71 -13.75 7.42 -5.06
CA GLU A 71 -12.86 7.63 -6.20
C GLU A 71 -12.27 6.26 -6.60
N PHE A 72 -11.80 6.13 -7.84
CA PHE A 72 -11.08 4.91 -8.25
C PHE A 72 -9.60 5.04 -7.86
N ASN A 73 -8.90 3.92 -7.72
CA ASN A 73 -7.44 3.92 -7.51
C ASN A 73 -6.71 3.70 -8.84
N GLY A 74 -5.36 3.76 -8.82
CA GLY A 74 -4.57 3.32 -9.97
C GLY A 74 -4.82 1.85 -10.30
N LEU A 75 -4.46 0.97 -9.37
CA LEU A 75 -4.76 -0.46 -9.41
C LEU A 75 -5.50 -0.87 -8.14
N SER A 76 -6.72 -1.39 -8.28
CA SER A 76 -7.48 -1.96 -7.15
C SER A 76 -7.59 -3.48 -7.27
N LEU A 77 -7.17 -4.20 -6.24
CA LEU A 77 -7.14 -5.67 -6.18
C LEU A 77 -8.13 -6.16 -5.12
N PHE A 78 -9.38 -6.39 -5.52
CA PHE A 78 -10.45 -6.85 -4.64
C PHE A 78 -10.49 -8.38 -4.55
N GLY A 79 -10.13 -8.95 -3.40
CA GLY A 79 -10.21 -10.40 -3.14
C GLY A 79 -9.41 -11.24 -4.15
N VAL A 80 -8.29 -10.73 -4.65
CA VAL A 80 -7.49 -11.41 -5.67
C VAL A 80 -6.66 -12.53 -5.04
N GLY A 81 -6.69 -13.72 -5.63
CA GLY A 81 -6.05 -14.91 -5.08
C GLY A 81 -4.58 -15.08 -5.45
N SER A 82 -3.90 -15.93 -4.68
CA SER A 82 -2.47 -16.24 -4.80
C SER A 82 -2.08 -16.97 -6.10
N GLY A 83 -3.04 -17.48 -6.87
CA GLY A 83 -2.82 -18.01 -8.20
C GLY A 83 -2.58 -16.92 -9.26
N THR A 84 -2.89 -15.66 -8.93
CA THR A 84 -2.72 -14.49 -9.80
C THR A 84 -1.29 -13.97 -9.75
N LYS A 85 -0.76 -13.51 -10.89
CA LYS A 85 0.57 -12.88 -10.95
C LYS A 85 0.45 -11.38 -11.21
N ILE A 86 0.96 -10.57 -10.28
CA ILE A 86 1.12 -9.12 -10.41
C ILE A 86 2.61 -8.79 -10.28
N ASP A 87 3.23 -8.28 -11.35
CA ASP A 87 4.67 -8.07 -11.40
C ASP A 87 5.00 -6.90 -12.35
N TYR A 88 5.89 -5.97 -11.99
CA TYR A 88 6.23 -4.80 -12.84
C TYR A 88 4.99 -3.96 -13.19
N VAL A 89 4.37 -3.34 -12.18
CA VAL A 89 3.22 -2.43 -12.37
C VAL A 89 3.53 -1.06 -11.79
N GLN A 90 3.20 -0.01 -12.53
CA GLN A 90 3.32 1.37 -12.08
C GLN A 90 1.96 2.04 -12.05
N SER A 91 1.66 2.74 -10.95
CA SER A 91 0.70 3.85 -10.90
C SER A 91 1.44 5.18 -10.94
N TYR A 92 0.99 6.10 -11.79
CA TYR A 92 1.64 7.39 -12.02
C TYR A 92 0.62 8.53 -12.07
N LYS A 93 0.77 9.52 -11.18
CA LYS A 93 -0.04 10.76 -11.18
C LYS A 93 -1.55 10.54 -11.10
N GLY A 94 -1.98 9.59 -10.26
CA GLY A 94 -3.40 9.36 -9.96
C GLY A 94 -3.96 10.41 -8.99
N SER A 95 -5.29 10.59 -8.94
CA SER A 95 -5.95 11.51 -7.99
C SER A 95 -6.32 10.88 -6.65
N ASP A 96 -6.13 9.57 -6.52
CA ASP A 96 -6.42 8.77 -5.34
C ASP A 96 -5.22 7.83 -5.10
N ASP A 97 -5.41 6.77 -4.34
CA ASP A 97 -4.42 5.74 -4.08
C ASP A 97 -3.73 5.21 -5.34
N GLY A 98 -2.41 5.02 -5.22
CA GLY A 98 -1.62 4.48 -6.31
C GLY A 98 -2.01 3.04 -6.62
N ILE A 99 -1.94 2.17 -5.62
CA ILE A 99 -2.25 0.74 -5.71
C ILE A 99 -2.88 0.31 -4.40
N GLU A 100 -4.03 -0.36 -4.44
CA GLU A 100 -4.73 -0.78 -3.24
C GLU A 100 -5.15 -2.25 -3.28
N PHE A 101 -4.93 -2.95 -2.17
CA PHE A 101 -5.34 -4.34 -1.95
C PHE A 101 -6.52 -4.40 -0.99
N PHE A 102 -7.66 -4.93 -1.47
CA PHE A 102 -8.84 -5.13 -0.64
C PHE A 102 -9.05 -6.61 -0.38
N GLY A 103 -8.52 -7.12 0.74
CA GLY A 103 -8.54 -8.55 1.03
C GLY A 103 -7.78 -9.38 -0.01
N GLY A 104 -8.01 -10.69 0.02
CA GLY A 104 -7.35 -11.64 -0.88
C GLY A 104 -5.96 -12.08 -0.38
N THR A 105 -5.26 -12.80 -1.25
CA THR A 105 -4.01 -13.49 -0.93
C THR A 105 -2.95 -13.34 -2.02
N VAL A 106 -3.22 -12.50 -3.03
CA VAL A 106 -2.27 -12.20 -4.09
C VAL A 106 -1.00 -11.58 -3.52
N SER A 107 0.15 -12.02 -4.02
CA SER A 107 1.43 -11.38 -3.78
C SER A 107 1.85 -10.61 -5.02
N ALA A 108 2.52 -9.48 -4.83
CA ALA A 108 2.89 -8.58 -5.91
C ALA A 108 4.34 -8.11 -5.79
N SER A 109 5.05 -8.12 -6.92
CA SER A 109 6.45 -7.72 -6.97
C SER A 109 6.70 -6.57 -7.95
N HIS A 110 7.75 -5.80 -7.74
CA HIS A 110 8.16 -4.70 -8.64
C HIS A 110 7.03 -3.69 -8.87
N LEU A 111 6.45 -3.19 -7.78
CA LEU A 111 5.42 -2.17 -7.82
C LEU A 111 6.02 -0.77 -7.70
N VAL A 112 5.49 0.15 -8.48
CA VAL A 112 5.89 1.56 -8.43
C VAL A 112 4.64 2.42 -8.26
N SER A 113 4.64 3.29 -7.25
CA SER A 113 3.65 4.35 -7.13
C SER A 113 4.38 5.69 -7.12
N THR A 114 3.94 6.63 -7.95
CA THR A 114 4.59 7.93 -8.07
C THR A 114 3.55 9.03 -8.22
N ASP A 115 3.62 10.03 -7.34
CA ASP A 115 2.74 11.18 -7.30
C ASP A 115 1.24 10.78 -7.18
N SER A 116 0.90 9.85 -6.28
CA SER A 116 -0.52 9.55 -5.96
C SER A 116 -1.16 10.72 -5.22
N GLY A 117 -2.45 10.98 -5.52
CA GLY A 117 -3.25 12.03 -4.87
C GLY A 117 -3.74 11.63 -3.48
N ASP A 118 -3.68 10.34 -3.17
CA ASP A 118 -3.79 9.81 -1.82
C ASP A 118 -2.58 8.93 -1.45
N ASP A 119 -2.77 7.74 -0.91
CA ASP A 119 -1.69 6.89 -0.45
C ASP A 119 -0.91 6.27 -1.61
N GLY A 120 0.38 6.02 -1.39
CA GLY A 120 1.21 5.41 -2.42
C GLY A 120 0.78 3.98 -2.73
N ILE A 121 0.70 3.16 -1.67
CA ILE A 121 0.15 1.82 -1.69
C ILE A 121 -0.65 1.61 -0.40
N ASP A 122 -1.90 1.17 -0.48
CA ASP A 122 -2.71 0.76 0.67
C ASP A 122 -3.06 -0.74 0.61
N PHE A 123 -3.28 -1.33 1.78
CA PHE A 123 -3.87 -2.65 1.90
C PHE A 123 -4.80 -2.74 3.10
N ALA A 124 -5.96 -3.33 2.85
CA ALA A 124 -7.07 -3.40 3.78
C ALA A 124 -7.76 -4.77 3.72
N ASP A 125 -8.86 -4.87 4.45
CA ASP A 125 -9.90 -5.89 4.29
C ASP A 125 -9.43 -7.35 4.41
N GLY A 126 -8.39 -7.57 5.19
CA GLY A 126 -7.88 -8.89 5.50
C GLY A 126 -6.90 -9.42 4.47
N TRP A 127 -6.20 -8.54 3.73
CA TRP A 127 -5.21 -8.95 2.75
C TRP A 127 -4.07 -9.76 3.40
N LYS A 128 -3.77 -10.92 2.82
CA LYS A 128 -2.73 -11.86 3.28
C LYS A 128 -1.77 -12.17 2.15
N GLY A 129 -0.93 -11.22 1.80
CA GLY A 129 0.01 -11.33 0.69
C GLY A 129 1.42 -10.89 1.03
N THR A 130 2.30 -11.02 0.03
CA THR A 130 3.69 -10.55 0.10
C THR A 130 3.89 -9.43 -0.92
N GLY A 131 4.50 -8.33 -0.47
CA GLY A 131 4.99 -7.24 -1.29
C GLY A 131 6.50 -7.27 -1.37
N GLU A 132 7.06 -7.39 -2.57
CA GLU A 132 8.52 -7.36 -2.76
C GLU A 132 8.94 -6.34 -3.81
N TYR A 133 10.01 -5.59 -3.57
CA TYR A 133 10.55 -4.60 -4.50
C TYR A 133 9.52 -3.52 -4.83
N TRP A 134 9.04 -2.80 -3.82
CA TRP A 134 8.14 -1.66 -4.04
C TRP A 134 8.92 -0.36 -3.97
N TYR A 135 8.56 0.58 -4.84
CA TYR A 135 9.09 1.94 -4.83
C TYR A 135 7.92 2.92 -4.82
N VAL A 136 7.76 3.63 -3.72
CA VAL A 136 6.77 4.70 -3.58
C VAL A 136 7.51 6.04 -3.56
N LYS A 137 7.07 6.97 -4.41
CA LYS A 137 7.59 8.33 -4.42
C LYS A 137 6.48 9.37 -4.42
N ASN A 138 6.57 10.34 -3.52
CA ASN A 138 5.70 11.53 -3.50
C ASN A 138 4.21 11.22 -3.42
N ALA A 139 3.81 10.21 -2.62
CA ALA A 139 2.41 10.07 -2.25
C ALA A 139 1.95 11.33 -1.50
N GLU A 140 0.73 11.80 -1.77
CA GLU A 140 0.21 13.03 -1.17
C GLU A 140 -0.04 12.87 0.33
N TRP A 141 -0.42 11.67 0.81
CA TRP A 141 -0.66 11.38 2.22
C TRP A 141 0.36 10.40 2.80
N ALA A 142 0.05 9.12 2.97
CA ALA A 142 0.98 8.11 3.42
C ALA A 142 1.74 7.50 2.23
N GLY A 143 3.01 7.15 2.46
CA GLY A 143 3.73 6.35 1.47
C GLY A 143 3.11 4.96 1.33
N ILE A 144 2.92 4.28 2.47
CA ILE A 144 2.19 3.02 2.55
C ILE A 144 1.21 3.09 3.71
N GLU A 145 -0.07 2.94 3.42
CA GLU A 145 -1.10 2.75 4.42
C GLU A 145 -1.34 1.25 4.61
N GLY A 146 -1.82 0.88 5.79
CA GLY A 146 -2.49 -0.40 5.89
C GLY A 146 -3.37 -0.53 7.11
N SER A 147 -4.43 -1.29 6.88
CA SER A 147 -5.53 -1.48 7.79
C SER A 147 -5.95 -2.94 7.86
N ASN A 148 -6.78 -3.27 8.85
CA ASN A 148 -7.46 -4.56 8.87
C ASN A 148 -8.87 -4.47 8.31
N ASN A 149 -9.69 -3.56 8.86
CA ASN A 149 -11.08 -3.36 8.46
C ASN A 149 -11.62 -2.05 9.06
N GLY A 150 -12.20 -1.20 8.22
CA GLY A 150 -12.65 0.15 8.61
C GLY A 150 -13.69 0.21 9.74
N ASP A 151 -14.58 -0.79 9.80
CA ASP A 151 -15.65 -0.84 10.81
C ASP A 151 -15.30 -1.73 12.01
N ARG A 152 -14.47 -2.75 11.78
CA ARG A 152 -14.22 -3.84 12.73
C ARG A 152 -12.74 -4.19 12.76
N GLY A 153 -11.91 -3.37 13.40
CA GLY A 153 -10.45 -3.54 13.41
C GLY A 153 -9.92 -4.92 13.84
N GLY A 154 -10.70 -5.74 14.54
CA GLY A 154 -10.38 -7.14 14.88
C GLY A 154 -11.00 -8.21 13.96
N ALA A 155 -11.51 -7.86 12.78
CA ALA A 155 -12.17 -8.79 11.87
C ALA A 155 -11.20 -9.85 11.33
N GLU A 156 -11.75 -11.04 11.07
CA GLU A 156 -11.03 -12.17 10.47
C GLU A 156 -11.55 -12.43 9.04
N PRO A 157 -10.70 -12.85 8.08
CA PRO A 157 -9.26 -13.01 8.23
C PRO A 157 -8.52 -11.69 8.51
N MET A 158 -7.62 -11.69 9.48
CA MET A 158 -6.78 -10.53 9.83
C MET A 158 -5.80 -10.21 8.70
N THR A 159 -5.65 -8.95 8.32
CA THR A 159 -4.58 -8.50 7.41
C THR A 159 -3.23 -8.98 7.94
N ASP A 160 -2.45 -9.66 7.11
CA ASP A 160 -1.13 -10.22 7.46
C ASP A 160 -0.17 -9.99 6.29
N ALA A 161 0.44 -8.80 6.30
CA ALA A 161 1.30 -8.30 5.24
C ALA A 161 2.77 -8.65 5.50
N LYS A 162 3.43 -9.17 4.46
CA LYS A 162 4.89 -9.39 4.45
C LYS A 162 5.53 -8.49 3.41
N LEU A 163 6.32 -7.51 3.84
CA LEU A 163 6.92 -6.52 2.96
C LEU A 163 8.45 -6.64 2.95
N ASN A 164 9.06 -6.63 1.78
CA ASN A 164 10.51 -6.77 1.64
C ASN A 164 11.06 -5.93 0.49
N TYR A 165 12.26 -5.35 0.67
CA TYR A 165 12.92 -4.52 -0.33
C TYR A 165 12.08 -3.32 -0.77
N ILE A 166 11.67 -2.49 0.19
CA ILE A 166 10.74 -1.37 -0.05
C ILE A 166 11.49 -0.05 0.07
N SER A 167 11.27 0.88 -0.85
CA SER A 167 11.69 2.27 -0.72
C SER A 167 10.48 3.19 -0.73
N VAL A 168 10.40 4.07 0.28
CA VAL A 168 9.36 5.08 0.41
C VAL A 168 10.05 6.45 0.48
N VAL A 169 9.83 7.28 -0.54
CA VAL A 169 10.62 8.48 -0.79
C VAL A 169 9.71 9.67 -0.97
N ALA A 170 10.10 10.82 -0.40
CA ALA A 170 9.44 12.08 -0.68
C ALA A 170 10.46 13.17 -1.04
N ASP A 171 10.24 13.84 -2.17
CA ASP A 171 11.12 14.90 -2.70
C ASP A 171 10.38 15.75 -3.77
N PRO A 172 9.80 16.91 -3.39
CA PRO A 172 9.45 17.32 -2.03
C PRO A 172 8.19 16.60 -1.51
N LEU A 173 8.00 16.54 -0.18
CA LEU A 173 6.75 16.07 0.45
C LEU A 173 5.56 16.97 0.08
N PRO A 174 4.49 16.45 -0.56
CA PRO A 174 3.27 17.23 -0.81
C PRO A 174 2.54 17.53 0.51
N LYS A 175 2.38 16.51 1.36
CA LYS A 175 1.98 16.62 2.76
C LYS A 175 2.85 15.68 3.60
N ASP A 176 3.01 16.01 4.88
CA ASP A 176 3.78 15.22 5.86
C ASP A 176 2.89 14.94 7.09
N GLU A 177 1.63 14.65 6.82
CA GLU A 177 0.64 14.43 7.86
C GLU A 177 0.64 12.97 8.35
N GLU A 178 0.88 12.02 7.44
CA GLU A 178 0.71 10.58 7.72
C GLU A 178 2.02 9.81 7.79
N GLY A 179 3.09 10.35 7.20
CA GLY A 179 4.42 9.76 7.26
C GLY A 179 4.66 8.75 6.14
N ALA A 180 5.79 8.04 6.21
CA ALA A 180 6.11 7.01 5.24
C ALA A 180 5.17 5.81 5.36
N PHE A 181 4.68 5.57 6.57
CA PHE A 181 3.78 4.48 6.90
C PHE A 181 2.63 4.96 7.77
N TYR A 182 1.40 4.55 7.48
CA TYR A 182 0.24 4.82 8.31
C TYR A 182 -0.49 3.53 8.67
N ILE A 183 -0.69 3.30 9.97
CA ILE A 183 -1.42 2.15 10.50
C ILE A 183 -2.74 2.63 11.07
N LYS A 184 -3.85 2.08 10.58
CA LYS A 184 -5.19 2.45 11.06
C LYS A 184 -6.16 1.28 10.99
N GLU A 185 -7.34 1.45 11.59
CA GLU A 185 -8.48 0.56 11.43
C GLU A 185 -8.12 -0.91 11.70
N GLY A 186 -7.43 -1.09 12.84
CA GLY A 186 -6.92 -2.36 13.30
C GLY A 186 -5.52 -2.69 12.84
N GLY A 187 -5.05 -2.08 11.76
CA GLY A 187 -3.67 -2.17 11.28
C GLY A 187 -3.27 -3.53 10.73
N GLY A 188 -3.82 -4.63 11.21
CA GLY A 188 -3.37 -5.97 10.86
C GLY A 188 -2.01 -6.30 11.47
N LYS A 189 -1.32 -7.24 10.83
CA LYS A 189 0.04 -7.69 11.16
C LYS A 189 0.96 -7.39 10.00
N TRP A 190 2.15 -6.89 10.32
CA TRP A 190 3.14 -6.46 9.33
C TRP A 190 4.50 -7.03 9.69
N THR A 191 5.10 -7.78 8.77
CA THR A 191 6.53 -8.09 8.82
C THR A 191 7.20 -7.37 7.67
N ALA A 192 7.77 -6.19 7.94
CA ALA A 192 8.46 -5.37 6.98
C ALA A 192 9.98 -5.49 7.18
N THR A 193 10.71 -5.86 6.14
CA THR A 193 12.16 -6.05 6.18
C THR A 193 12.83 -5.30 5.05
N ASN A 194 14.03 -4.78 5.31
CA ASN A 194 14.83 -4.10 4.29
C ASN A 194 14.11 -2.88 3.68
N ILE A 195 13.75 -1.95 4.57
CA ILE A 195 12.85 -0.82 4.30
C ILE A 195 13.64 0.49 4.27
N PHE A 196 13.63 1.22 3.16
CA PHE A 196 14.30 2.50 3.03
C PHE A 196 13.27 3.64 3.09
N VAL A 197 13.52 4.65 3.91
CA VAL A 197 12.69 5.86 4.00
C VAL A 197 13.55 7.10 3.83
N SER A 198 13.13 8.01 2.96
CA SER A 198 13.80 9.29 2.72
C SER A 198 12.79 10.43 2.61
N GLY A 199 13.14 11.57 3.19
CA GLY A 199 12.41 12.83 3.04
C GLY A 199 11.25 13.04 4.01
N TYR A 200 10.81 12.03 4.76
CA TYR A 200 9.77 12.14 5.79
C TYR A 200 10.32 12.72 7.10
N THR A 201 10.19 14.03 7.30
CA THR A 201 10.92 14.75 8.36
C THR A 201 10.16 14.90 9.69
N LYS A 202 8.83 14.83 9.69
CA LYS A 202 8.04 14.92 10.93
C LYS A 202 7.88 13.58 11.63
N LYS A 203 7.57 12.53 10.87
CA LYS A 203 7.37 11.17 11.39
C LYS A 203 7.68 10.11 10.35
N VAL A 204 8.10 8.92 10.80
CA VAL A 204 8.29 7.76 9.91
C VAL A 204 7.00 6.95 9.83
N LEU A 205 6.48 6.51 10.98
CA LEU A 205 5.22 5.78 11.12
C LEU A 205 4.19 6.65 11.84
N LYS A 206 2.94 6.65 11.42
CA LYS A 206 1.79 7.17 12.18
C LYS A 206 0.88 6.01 12.55
N VAL A 207 0.26 6.09 13.72
CA VAL A 207 -0.83 5.22 14.13
C VAL A 207 -2.11 6.06 14.22
N LYS A 208 -3.25 5.55 13.76
CA LYS A 208 -4.53 6.25 13.92
C LYS A 208 -4.79 6.42 15.41
N LYS A 209 -5.14 7.65 15.78
CA LYS A 209 -5.34 8.01 17.18
C LYS A 209 -6.45 7.12 17.77
N ASP A 210 -6.23 6.64 18.99
CA ASP A 210 -7.19 5.84 19.76
C ASP A 210 -7.54 4.48 19.12
N ASP A 211 -6.76 4.01 18.14
CA ASP A 211 -6.90 2.67 17.54
C ASP A 211 -6.27 1.59 18.43
N THR A 212 -7.11 1.01 19.29
CA THR A 212 -6.69 0.03 20.29
C THR A 212 -6.20 -1.29 19.69
N TYR A 213 -6.72 -1.71 18.53
CA TYR A 213 -6.29 -2.93 17.86
C TYR A 213 -4.89 -2.76 17.29
N SER A 214 -4.64 -1.67 16.56
CA SER A 214 -3.30 -1.33 16.04
C SER A 214 -2.26 -1.22 17.16
N ILE A 215 -2.60 -0.55 18.27
CA ILE A 215 -1.74 -0.45 19.45
C ILE A 215 -1.46 -1.84 20.07
N THR A 216 -2.46 -2.73 20.09
CA THR A 216 -2.30 -4.10 20.61
C THR A 216 -1.30 -4.89 19.77
N HIS A 217 -1.41 -4.84 18.44
CA HIS A 217 -0.47 -5.52 17.53
C HIS A 217 0.95 -4.94 17.63
N LEU A 218 1.11 -3.62 17.78
CA LEU A 218 2.41 -2.98 18.02
C LEU A 218 3.04 -3.43 19.35
N ASN A 219 2.25 -3.44 20.43
CA ASN A 219 2.73 -3.91 21.74
C ASN A 219 3.14 -5.40 21.70
N ALA A 220 2.41 -6.21 20.93
CA ALA A 220 2.69 -7.62 20.70
C ALA A 220 3.85 -7.89 19.72
N LYS A 221 4.40 -6.83 19.09
CA LYS A 221 5.44 -6.92 18.04
C LYS A 221 4.99 -7.73 16.83
N GLU A 222 3.71 -7.63 16.49
CA GLU A 222 3.13 -8.21 15.27
C GLU A 222 3.19 -7.25 14.07
N ILE A 223 3.55 -6.00 14.32
CA ILE A 223 3.92 -5.00 13.31
C ILE A 223 5.38 -4.63 13.56
N THR A 224 6.26 -4.92 12.59
CA THR A 224 7.71 -4.75 12.72
C THR A 224 8.35 -4.26 11.42
N PHE A 225 9.42 -3.48 11.57
CA PHE A 225 10.26 -2.90 10.53
C PHE A 225 11.73 -3.20 10.86
N ASN A 226 12.32 -4.19 10.19
CA ASN A 226 13.66 -4.70 10.53
C ASN A 226 14.43 -5.33 9.33
N PRO A 227 15.54 -4.75 8.85
CA PRO A 227 16.01 -3.41 9.17
C PRO A 227 15.15 -2.34 8.48
N ILE A 228 15.18 -1.13 9.01
CA ILE A 228 14.74 0.10 8.34
C ILE A 228 15.90 1.10 8.29
N GLN A 229 16.19 1.62 7.10
CA GLN A 229 17.19 2.66 6.87
C GLN A 229 16.46 4.00 6.65
N LEU A 230 16.87 5.01 7.39
CA LEU A 230 16.28 6.35 7.35
C LEU A 230 17.32 7.34 6.81
N ALA A 231 16.90 8.22 5.91
CA ALA A 231 17.78 9.19 5.26
C ALA A 231 17.06 10.53 5.00
N ASP A 232 17.84 11.54 4.60
CA ASP A 232 17.37 12.85 4.16
C ASP A 232 16.38 13.51 5.14
N GLY A 233 16.71 13.46 6.43
CA GLY A 233 15.93 14.06 7.49
C GLY A 233 15.00 13.06 8.22
N SER A 234 14.69 11.92 7.62
CA SER A 234 13.89 10.88 8.27
C SER A 234 14.59 10.25 9.48
N GLU A 235 15.91 10.27 9.52
CA GLU A 235 16.68 9.84 10.70
C GLU A 235 16.39 10.69 11.95
N ASN A 236 15.99 11.95 11.75
CA ASN A 236 15.66 12.91 12.81
C ASN A 236 14.16 12.97 13.14
N ALA A 237 13.32 12.28 12.37
CA ALA A 237 11.87 12.28 12.53
C ALA A 237 11.42 11.47 13.75
N LYS A 238 10.19 11.74 14.23
CA LYS A 238 9.55 10.88 15.23
C LYS A 238 9.34 9.49 14.64
N LYS A 239 9.91 8.44 15.24
CA LYS A 239 9.86 7.09 14.66
C LYS A 239 8.43 6.55 14.55
N ILE A 240 7.61 6.73 15.60
CA ILE A 240 6.18 6.39 15.58
C ILE A 240 5.38 7.53 16.21
N ASP A 241 4.47 8.16 15.47
CA ASP A 241 3.51 9.13 16.00
C ASP A 241 2.23 8.44 16.53
N LYS A 242 1.60 9.08 17.53
CA LYS A 242 0.41 8.56 18.25
C LYS A 242 0.58 7.17 18.89
N TYR A 243 1.80 6.85 19.26
CA TYR A 243 2.14 5.66 20.04
C TYR A 243 3.09 6.07 21.17
N ASP A 244 2.63 5.90 22.41
CA ASP A 244 3.32 6.41 23.61
C ASP A 244 4.19 5.35 24.32
N SER A 245 4.35 4.18 23.71
CA SER A 245 5.16 3.06 24.23
C SER A 245 6.50 2.94 23.48
N THR A 246 7.33 2.00 23.91
CA THR A 246 8.67 1.81 23.32
C THR A 246 8.60 1.31 21.87
N THR A 247 9.40 1.93 21.02
CA THR A 247 9.60 1.51 19.62
C THR A 247 10.58 0.34 19.49
N ALA A 248 11.29 -0.02 20.56
CA ALA A 248 12.23 -1.14 20.55
C ALA A 248 11.54 -2.45 20.17
N GLY A 249 12.12 -3.18 19.22
CA GLY A 249 11.55 -4.41 18.66
C GLY A 249 10.41 -4.19 17.65
N ILE A 250 9.92 -2.96 17.47
CA ILE A 250 9.03 -2.59 16.35
C ILE A 250 9.89 -2.02 15.22
N ILE A 251 10.72 -1.03 15.53
CA ILE A 251 11.65 -0.41 14.59
C ILE A 251 13.07 -0.83 14.96
N THR A 252 13.76 -1.46 14.01
CA THR A 252 15.19 -1.76 14.12
C THR A 252 15.92 -1.02 13.01
N GLU A 253 16.56 0.09 13.35
CA GLU A 253 17.32 0.88 12.38
C GLU A 253 18.58 0.12 11.93
N GLY A 254 18.82 0.08 10.64
CA GLY A 254 19.95 -0.64 10.05
C GLY A 254 20.11 -0.34 8.57
N ASN A 255 21.25 -0.74 8.00
CA ASN A 255 21.49 -0.58 6.57
C ASN A 255 20.70 -1.61 5.76
N ASN A 256 20.14 -1.15 4.66
CA ASN A 256 19.46 -1.99 3.70
C ASN A 256 20.40 -2.49 2.61
N THR A 257 20.07 -3.62 2.01
CA THR A 257 20.87 -4.26 0.95
C THR A 257 19.98 -4.73 -0.20
N GLY A 258 20.56 -5.04 -1.36
CA GLY A 258 19.78 -5.51 -2.52
C GLY A 258 19.09 -4.36 -3.29
N ALA A 259 18.18 -4.70 -4.20
CA ALA A 259 17.50 -3.69 -5.02
C ALA A 259 16.29 -3.12 -4.29
N GLY A 260 15.95 -1.83 -4.48
CA GLY A 260 14.83 -1.20 -3.76
C GLY A 260 15.19 -0.73 -2.34
N ASN A 261 16.44 -0.34 -2.12
CA ASN A 261 17.00 0.00 -0.80
C ASN A 261 17.53 1.45 -0.72
N GLY A 262 17.01 2.36 -1.53
CA GLY A 262 17.59 3.69 -1.66
C GLY A 262 16.62 4.72 -2.26
N LYS A 263 17.06 5.98 -2.25
CA LYS A 263 16.24 7.11 -2.70
C LYS A 263 15.96 7.07 -4.21
N GLU A 264 16.97 6.70 -4.99
CA GLU A 264 16.90 6.69 -6.44
C GLU A 264 15.97 5.59 -6.95
N LEU A 265 15.37 5.85 -8.12
CA LEU A 265 14.58 4.84 -8.80
C LEU A 265 15.42 3.56 -9.02
N PRO A 266 14.97 2.39 -8.51
CA PRO A 266 15.74 1.16 -8.57
C PRO A 266 16.01 0.70 -10.01
N GLU A 267 17.11 -0.02 -10.24
CA GLU A 267 17.47 -0.52 -11.58
C GLU A 267 16.37 -1.36 -12.23
N TRP A 268 15.67 -2.19 -11.46
CA TRP A 268 14.56 -3.01 -11.97
C TRP A 268 13.37 -2.17 -12.46
N ALA A 269 13.23 -0.93 -11.97
CA ALA A 269 12.15 -0.02 -12.35
C ALA A 269 12.51 0.80 -13.62
N LYS A 270 13.78 0.87 -13.99
CA LYS A 270 14.24 1.68 -15.13
C LYS A 270 13.81 1.08 -16.47
N GLY A 271 13.53 1.96 -17.44
CA GLY A 271 13.23 1.60 -18.83
C GLY A 271 11.78 1.22 -19.13
N TRP A 272 10.95 0.97 -18.11
CA TRP A 272 9.52 0.72 -18.29
C TRP A 272 8.62 1.67 -17.50
N THR A 273 9.12 2.33 -16.46
CA THR A 273 8.38 3.35 -15.68
C THR A 273 8.49 4.76 -16.26
N HIS A 274 7.53 5.63 -15.95
CA HIS A 274 7.62 7.09 -16.10
C HIS A 274 8.35 7.70 -14.89
N THR A 275 9.24 8.68 -15.15
CA THR A 275 10.19 9.20 -14.16
C THR A 275 10.32 10.73 -14.15
N HIS A 276 9.34 11.48 -14.67
CA HIS A 276 9.46 12.93 -14.82
C HIS A 276 9.17 13.69 -13.53
#